data_AF-A0A7J9PZS7-F1
#
_entry.id   AF-A0A7J9PZS7-F1
#
_cell.length_a   1.000
_cell.length_b   1.000
_cell.length_c   1.000
_cell.angle_alpha   90.00
_cell.angle_beta   90.00
_cell.angle_gamma   90.00
#
_symmetry.space_group_name_H-M   'P 1'
#
loop_
_entity.id
_entity.type
_entity.pdbx_description
1 polymer ?
#
loop_
_entity_poly.entity_id
_entity_poly.type
_entity_poly.pdbx_seq_one_letter_code
_entity_poly.pdbx_strand_id
1 'polypeptide(L)'
;MSRDFTLKKYSELVLALLSKYRTMTVADYISMPIVEKHVAIMRHDVARNPEKAAKLALWEKQRGLRSTYYFRWDPKAVYWSGTGAERYGNFPELAVVEAKLYGHEVGMLCDSEDVLKKLERLNTLAPVRTAVGYSSEELLGDPDTAPEFSEFVRFSDADRKWSSDGLIEALKAGKHPLVIISITPGKWL
;
A
#
# COMPACT_ATOMS: atom_id res chain seq x y z
N MET A 1 22.08 2.46 11.20
CA MET A 1 20.90 3.11 11.83
C MET A 1 19.88 2.02 12.11
N SER A 2 19.36 1.97 13.34
CA SER A 2 18.31 1.03 13.75
C SER A 2 17.02 1.31 12.99
N ARG A 3 16.37 0.29 12.42
CA ARG A 3 15.06 0.41 11.78
C ARG A 3 14.01 -0.04 12.79
N ASP A 4 13.43 0.92 13.48
CA ASP A 4 12.32 0.68 14.39
C ASP A 4 11.01 0.65 13.58
N PHE A 5 10.75 -0.49 12.93
CA PHE A 5 9.48 -0.76 12.27
C PHE A 5 8.51 -1.33 13.30
N THR A 6 7.90 -0.44 14.06
CA THR A 6 6.87 -0.76 15.05
C THR A 6 5.57 -0.03 14.74
N LEU A 7 4.46 -0.56 15.24
CA LEU A 7 3.16 0.09 15.10
C LEU A 7 3.17 1.49 15.73
N LYS A 8 3.98 1.70 16.78
CA LYS A 8 4.21 3.02 17.37
C LYS A 8 4.83 3.98 16.35
N LYS A 9 5.92 3.58 15.68
CA LYS A 9 6.56 4.43 14.66
C LYS A 9 5.70 4.63 13.42
N TYR A 10 4.95 3.62 13.04
CA TYR A 10 3.94 3.79 12.00
C TYR A 10 2.88 4.84 12.41
N SER A 11 2.44 4.83 13.67
CA SER A 11 1.52 5.84 14.19
C SER A 11 2.08 7.25 14.12
N GLU A 12 3.34 7.43 14.51
CA GLU A 12 4.02 8.73 14.42
C GLU A 12 4.13 9.22 12.96
N LEU A 13 4.43 8.30 12.02
CA LEU A 13 4.46 8.58 10.59
C LEU A 13 3.10 9.02 10.06
N VAL A 14 2.03 8.28 10.37
CA VAL A 14 0.67 8.60 9.92
C VAL A 14 0.20 9.94 10.49
N LEU A 15 0.49 10.24 11.75
CA LEU A 15 0.16 11.54 12.35
C LEU A 15 0.91 12.69 11.67
N ALA A 16 2.21 12.53 11.42
CA ALA A 16 3.00 13.52 10.68
C ALA A 16 2.44 13.78 9.28
N LEU A 17 2.05 12.71 8.59
CA LEU A 17 1.48 12.76 7.25
C LEU A 17 0.12 13.46 7.23
N LEU A 18 -0.82 13.05 8.08
CA LEU A 18 -2.17 13.63 8.15
C LEU A 18 -2.17 15.11 8.62
N SER A 19 -1.14 15.54 9.35
CA SER A 19 -1.03 16.94 9.80
C SER A 19 -0.75 17.96 8.70
N LYS A 20 -0.25 17.50 7.53
CA LYS A 20 0.28 18.41 6.50
C LYS A 20 -0.06 18.03 5.06
N TYR A 21 -0.33 16.75 4.81
CA TYR A 21 -0.59 16.24 3.48
C TYR A 21 -2.05 15.82 3.34
N ARG A 22 -2.61 16.10 2.16
CA ARG A 22 -3.84 15.44 1.74
C ARG A 22 -3.51 14.01 1.31
N THR A 23 -4.20 13.05 1.92
CA THR A 23 -3.98 11.63 1.63
C THR A 23 -4.90 11.15 0.52
N MET A 24 -4.30 10.45 -0.43
CA MET A 24 -5.00 9.91 -1.60
C MET A 24 -4.58 8.47 -1.84
N THR A 25 -5.52 7.69 -2.37
CA THR A 25 -5.20 6.41 -2.99
C THR A 25 -4.59 6.68 -4.37
N VAL A 26 -3.98 5.66 -4.97
CA VAL A 26 -3.39 5.80 -6.31
C VAL A 26 -4.49 6.05 -7.34
N ALA A 27 -5.59 5.29 -7.28
CA ALA A 27 -6.74 5.51 -8.15
C ALA A 27 -7.37 6.90 -7.96
N ASP A 28 -7.46 7.42 -6.73
CA ASP A 28 -7.96 8.77 -6.48
C ASP A 28 -7.08 9.81 -7.21
N TYR A 29 -5.75 9.67 -7.12
CA TYR A 29 -4.81 10.60 -7.75
C TYR A 29 -4.88 10.52 -9.29
N ILE A 30 -4.94 9.32 -9.87
CA ILE A 30 -5.08 9.14 -11.32
C ILE A 30 -6.40 9.73 -11.82
N SER A 31 -7.50 9.50 -11.09
CA SER A 31 -8.84 9.93 -11.53
C SER A 31 -9.02 11.43 -11.39
N MET A 32 -8.47 12.02 -10.33
CA MET A 32 -8.59 13.44 -10.02
C MET A 32 -7.28 13.96 -9.44
N PRO A 33 -6.27 14.23 -10.29
CA PRO A 33 -5.02 14.81 -9.84
C PRO A 33 -5.29 16.16 -9.17
N ILE A 34 -4.77 16.36 -7.97
CA ILE A 34 -4.98 17.59 -7.20
C ILE A 34 -3.77 18.50 -7.37
N VAL A 35 -4.02 19.78 -7.64
CA VAL A 35 -3.01 20.85 -7.71
C VAL A 35 -2.62 21.37 -6.31
N GLU A 36 -2.87 20.58 -5.26
CA GLU A 36 -2.57 20.96 -3.88
C GLU A 36 -1.07 20.95 -3.61
N LYS A 37 -0.63 21.78 -2.65
CA LYS A 37 0.80 21.94 -2.33
C LYS A 37 1.41 20.71 -1.66
N HIS A 38 0.62 19.88 -0.97
CA HIS A 38 1.14 18.74 -0.20
C HIS A 38 0.22 17.51 -0.36
N VAL A 39 0.61 16.57 -1.21
CA VAL A 39 -0.12 15.31 -1.46
C VAL A 39 0.74 14.13 -1.03
N ALA A 40 0.13 13.19 -0.33
CA ALA A 40 0.76 11.96 0.10
C ALA A 40 -0.05 10.73 -0.36
N ILE A 41 0.65 9.76 -0.93
CA ILE A 41 0.09 8.46 -1.30
C ILE A 41 0.75 7.40 -0.44
N MET A 42 -0.07 6.71 0.35
CA MET A 42 0.33 5.54 1.12
C MET A 42 -0.02 4.28 0.32
N ARG A 43 0.98 3.41 0.10
CA ARG A 43 0.77 2.10 -0.53
C ARG A 43 1.38 0.97 0.28
N HIS A 44 0.78 -0.21 0.10
CA HIS A 44 1.15 -1.41 0.82
C HIS A 44 1.39 -2.57 -0.13
N ASP A 45 2.58 -3.16 -0.07
CA ASP A 45 2.91 -4.36 -0.81
C ASP A 45 2.53 -5.58 0.03
N VAL A 46 1.41 -6.22 -0.31
CA VAL A 46 0.88 -7.37 0.44
C VAL A 46 1.36 -8.66 -0.23
N ALA A 47 2.62 -9.01 0.04
CA ALA A 47 3.26 -10.19 -0.56
C ALA A 47 3.05 -11.49 0.24
N ARG A 48 3.29 -11.42 1.55
CA ARG A 48 3.23 -12.53 2.53
C ARG A 48 2.61 -11.94 3.80
N ASN A 49 1.53 -12.50 4.34
CA ASN A 49 0.73 -11.99 5.48
C ASN A 49 -0.42 -11.02 5.16
N PRO A 50 -1.41 -11.44 4.36
CA PRO A 50 -2.62 -10.65 4.08
C PRO A 50 -3.42 -10.29 5.34
N GLU A 51 -3.41 -11.13 6.39
CA GLU A 51 -4.11 -10.84 7.64
C GLU A 51 -3.51 -9.64 8.39
N LYS A 52 -2.19 -9.48 8.37
CA LYS A 52 -1.55 -8.28 8.92
C LYS A 52 -1.93 -7.05 8.10
N ALA A 53 -2.05 -7.18 6.77
CA ALA A 53 -2.53 -6.10 5.93
C ALA A 53 -3.96 -5.67 6.29
N ALA A 54 -4.88 -6.62 6.51
CA ALA A 54 -6.24 -6.32 6.94
C ALA A 54 -6.30 -5.63 8.32
N LYS A 55 -5.48 -6.09 9.28
CA LYS A 55 -5.33 -5.43 10.59
C LYS A 55 -4.82 -4.00 10.46
N LEU A 56 -3.85 -3.76 9.58
CA LEU A 56 -3.34 -2.42 9.30
C LEU A 56 -4.42 -1.54 8.66
N ALA A 57 -5.15 -2.06 7.68
CA ALA A 57 -6.24 -1.34 7.03
C ALA A 57 -7.32 -0.90 8.02
N LEU A 58 -7.74 -1.77 8.93
CA LEU A 58 -8.67 -1.37 10.00
C LEU A 58 -8.07 -0.26 10.88
N TRP A 59 -6.79 -0.39 11.23
CA TRP A 59 -6.08 0.59 12.07
C TRP A 59 -5.96 1.96 11.37
N GLU A 60 -5.71 1.98 10.05
CA GLU A 60 -5.63 3.19 9.23
C GLU A 60 -7.00 3.86 9.10
N LYS A 61 -8.05 3.08 8.81
CA LYS A 61 -9.44 3.56 8.78
C LYS A 61 -9.82 4.31 10.05
N GLN A 62 -9.48 3.74 11.22
CA GLN A 62 -9.76 4.35 12.52
C GLN A 62 -9.10 5.72 12.72
N ARG A 63 -8.10 6.07 11.90
CA ARG A 63 -7.36 7.34 11.93
C ARG A 63 -7.65 8.24 10.73
N GLY A 64 -8.61 7.86 9.88
CA GLY A 64 -8.97 8.62 8.69
C GLY A 64 -7.92 8.57 7.57
N LEU A 65 -6.99 7.61 7.61
CA LEU A 65 -6.04 7.40 6.53
C LEU A 65 -6.66 6.49 5.47
N ARG A 66 -6.58 6.90 4.19
CA ARG A 66 -6.90 6.07 3.04
C ARG A 66 -5.61 5.77 2.28
N SER A 67 -5.46 4.51 1.90
CA SER A 67 -4.21 3.93 1.36
C SER A 67 -4.54 2.93 0.26
N THR A 68 -3.53 2.49 -0.47
CA THR A 68 -3.65 1.50 -1.55
C THR A 68 -2.99 0.19 -1.15
N TYR A 69 -3.73 -0.92 -1.20
CA TYR A 69 -3.21 -2.25 -0.86
C TYR A 69 -3.03 -3.09 -2.12
N TYR A 70 -1.78 -3.34 -2.50
CA TYR A 70 -1.43 -4.17 -3.65
C TYR A 70 -1.30 -5.63 -3.22
N PHE A 71 -2.33 -6.41 -3.50
CA PHE A 71 -2.37 -7.83 -3.13
C PHE A 71 -1.65 -8.68 -4.16
N ARG A 72 -0.68 -9.45 -3.66
CA ARG A 72 -0.03 -10.50 -4.44
C ARG A 72 -0.89 -11.74 -4.47
N TRP A 73 -1.07 -12.29 -5.65
CA TRP A 73 -1.61 -13.64 -5.78
C TRP A 73 -0.46 -14.62 -5.99
N ASP A 74 -0.29 -15.54 -5.04
CA ASP A 74 0.56 -16.71 -5.24
C ASP A 74 -0.18 -17.98 -4.78
N PRO A 75 -0.66 -18.84 -5.70
CA PRO A 75 -1.41 -20.04 -5.33
C PRO A 75 -0.53 -21.08 -4.63
N LYS A 76 0.79 -20.89 -4.60
CA LYS A 76 1.74 -21.73 -3.87
C LYS A 76 2.20 -21.09 -2.56
N ALA A 77 1.79 -19.84 -2.29
CA ALA A 77 2.14 -19.20 -1.04
C ALA A 77 1.43 -19.88 0.13
N VAL A 78 2.21 -20.12 1.18
CA VAL A 78 1.71 -20.51 2.50
C VAL A 78 1.47 -19.24 3.29
N TYR A 79 0.23 -19.04 3.73
CA TYR A 79 -0.11 -17.93 4.62
C TYR A 79 -0.32 -18.47 6.03
N TRP A 80 0.24 -17.75 7.00
CA TRP A 80 -0.03 -18.02 8.42
C TRP A 80 -1.41 -17.47 8.78
N SER A 81 -2.26 -18.33 9.32
CA SER A 81 -3.65 -18.00 9.67
C SER A 81 -3.85 -17.40 11.07
N GLY A 82 -2.76 -17.15 11.80
CA GLY A 82 -2.83 -16.77 13.21
C GLY A 82 -3.25 -17.89 14.16
N THR A 83 -3.86 -18.98 13.67
CA THR A 83 -4.37 -20.11 14.47
C THR A 83 -3.46 -21.34 14.50
N GLY A 84 -2.29 -21.28 13.85
CA GLY A 84 -1.42 -22.43 13.70
C GLY A 84 -1.66 -23.26 12.44
N ALA A 85 -2.75 -23.02 11.71
CA ALA A 85 -3.03 -23.74 10.47
C ALA A 85 -2.31 -23.07 9.28
N GLU A 86 -1.45 -23.82 8.61
CA GLU A 86 -0.93 -23.42 7.30
C GLU A 86 -2.09 -23.39 6.30
N ARG A 87 -2.36 -22.22 5.70
CA ARG A 87 -3.26 -22.13 4.55
C ARG A 87 -2.41 -22.12 3.29
N TYR A 88 -2.37 -23.26 2.62
CA TYR A 88 -1.84 -23.37 1.26
C TYR A 88 -2.85 -22.78 0.28
N GLY A 89 -2.39 -21.89 -0.60
CA GLY A 89 -3.03 -21.66 -1.90
C GLY A 89 -4.44 -21.06 -1.92
N ASN A 90 -4.97 -20.56 -0.80
CA ASN A 90 -6.17 -19.74 -0.84
C ASN A 90 -5.79 -18.28 -0.99
N PHE A 91 -6.30 -17.68 -2.07
CA PHE A 91 -6.26 -16.26 -2.36
C PHE A 91 -6.65 -15.46 -1.09
N PRO A 92 -6.03 -14.29 -0.78
CA PRO A 92 -6.31 -13.51 0.42
C PRO A 92 -7.68 -12.80 0.39
N GLU A 93 -8.74 -13.52 0.01
CA GLU A 93 -10.09 -13.00 -0.23
C GLU A 93 -10.60 -12.16 0.91
N LEU A 94 -10.51 -12.69 2.13
CA LEU A 94 -10.98 -11.98 3.31
C LEU A 94 -10.23 -10.65 3.49
N ALA A 95 -8.90 -10.64 3.36
CA ALA A 95 -8.12 -9.42 3.52
C ALA A 95 -8.38 -8.40 2.41
N VAL A 96 -8.64 -8.86 1.18
CA VAL A 96 -9.04 -8.01 0.05
C VAL A 96 -10.39 -7.34 0.34
N VAL A 97 -11.38 -8.14 0.75
CA VAL A 97 -12.72 -7.65 1.11
C VAL A 97 -12.64 -6.68 2.29
N GLU A 98 -11.86 -7.01 3.32
CA GLU A 98 -11.66 -6.18 4.50
C GLU A 98 -11.00 -4.84 4.15
N ALA A 99 -9.90 -4.83 3.40
CA ALA A 99 -9.25 -3.60 2.95
C ALA A 99 -10.24 -2.70 2.20
N LYS A 100 -11.05 -3.28 1.31
CA LYS A 100 -12.08 -2.54 0.59
C LYS A 100 -13.19 -2.01 1.52
N LEU A 101 -13.70 -2.85 2.42
CA LEU A 101 -14.72 -2.49 3.41
C LEU A 101 -14.24 -1.38 4.36
N TYR A 102 -12.93 -1.33 4.61
CA TYR A 102 -12.32 -0.29 5.44
C TYR A 102 -12.06 1.02 4.69
N GLY A 103 -12.38 1.08 3.39
CA GLY A 103 -12.33 2.31 2.59
C GLY A 103 -11.01 2.51 1.84
N HIS A 104 -10.17 1.48 1.79
CA HIS A 104 -8.91 1.51 1.04
C HIS A 104 -9.11 1.10 -0.41
N GLU A 105 -8.17 1.51 -1.25
CA GLU A 105 -8.05 0.98 -2.59
C GLU A 105 -7.44 -0.43 -2.54
N VAL A 106 -7.97 -1.32 -3.38
CA VAL A 106 -7.38 -2.63 -3.67
C VAL A 106 -6.73 -2.54 -5.04
N GLY A 107 -5.41 -2.74 -5.06
CA GLY A 107 -4.62 -2.87 -6.27
C GLY A 107 -4.08 -4.30 -6.43
N MET A 108 -3.53 -4.59 -7.60
CA MET A 108 -2.88 -5.87 -7.87
C MET A 108 -1.35 -5.73 -7.82
N LEU A 109 -0.67 -6.65 -7.12
CA LEU A 109 0.78 -6.83 -7.26
C LEU A 109 1.03 -7.92 -8.31
N CYS A 110 1.52 -7.52 -9.48
CA CYS A 110 1.80 -8.38 -10.62
C CYS A 110 3.18 -9.04 -10.49
N ASP A 111 3.19 -10.34 -10.20
CA ASP A 111 4.42 -11.12 -9.99
C ASP A 111 4.56 -12.37 -10.89
N SER A 112 3.68 -12.54 -11.88
CA SER A 112 3.71 -13.68 -12.81
C SER A 112 2.96 -13.38 -14.11
N GLU A 113 3.08 -14.27 -15.09
CA GLU A 113 2.43 -14.17 -16.41
C GLU A 113 0.89 -14.30 -16.39
N ASP A 114 0.29 -14.99 -15.42
CA ASP A 114 -1.18 -15.19 -15.32
C ASP A 114 -1.96 -13.95 -14.83
N VAL A 115 -1.57 -12.73 -15.23
CA VAL A 115 -2.10 -11.49 -14.66
C VAL A 115 -3.62 -11.35 -14.86
N LEU A 116 -4.12 -11.66 -16.06
CA LEU A 116 -5.54 -11.47 -16.40
C LEU A 116 -6.48 -12.33 -15.55
N LYS A 117 -6.13 -13.60 -15.33
CA LYS A 117 -6.94 -14.52 -14.52
C LYS A 117 -6.95 -14.09 -13.04
N LYS A 118 -5.80 -13.64 -12.53
CA LYS A 118 -5.66 -13.11 -11.17
C LYS A 118 -6.47 -11.82 -11.00
N LEU A 119 -6.43 -10.93 -11.99
CA LEU A 119 -7.19 -9.68 -12.02
C LEU A 119 -8.71 -9.93 -12.08
N GLU A 120 -9.17 -10.84 -12.94
CA GLU A 120 -10.59 -11.21 -13.04
C GLU A 120 -11.12 -11.65 -11.67
N ARG A 121 -10.42 -12.55 -10.99
CA ARG A 121 -10.84 -13.00 -9.66
C ARG A 121 -10.74 -11.89 -8.61
N LEU A 122 -9.70 -11.06 -8.61
CA LEU A 122 -9.62 -9.88 -7.73
C LEU A 122 -10.84 -8.96 -7.90
N ASN A 123 -11.23 -8.70 -9.14
CA ASN A 123 -12.38 -7.88 -9.49
C ASN A 123 -13.72 -8.45 -9.00
N THR A 124 -13.82 -9.77 -8.76
CA THR A 124 -15.01 -10.36 -8.12
C THR A 124 -15.17 -9.97 -6.65
N LEU A 125 -14.12 -9.44 -6.02
CA LEU A 125 -14.07 -9.12 -4.58
C LEU A 125 -14.01 -7.62 -4.32
N ALA A 126 -13.23 -6.90 -5.13
CA ALA A 126 -13.10 -5.44 -5.07
C ALA A 126 -12.72 -4.90 -6.45
N PRO A 127 -13.25 -3.74 -6.88
CA PRO A 127 -12.87 -3.15 -8.16
C PRO A 127 -11.40 -2.74 -8.12
N VAL A 128 -10.58 -3.39 -8.94
CA VAL A 128 -9.15 -3.13 -9.07
C VAL A 128 -8.93 -2.17 -10.23
N ARG A 129 -8.26 -1.04 -9.95
CA ARG A 129 -8.01 0.05 -10.92
C ARG A 129 -6.53 0.33 -11.15
N THR A 130 -5.68 -0.18 -10.26
CA THR A 130 -4.24 0.05 -10.28
C THR A 130 -3.51 -1.26 -10.07
N ALA A 131 -2.31 -1.34 -10.62
CA ALA A 131 -1.42 -2.47 -10.41
C ALA A 131 0.02 -1.97 -10.34
N VAL A 132 0.88 -2.77 -9.70
CA VAL A 132 2.33 -2.54 -9.66
C VAL A 132 3.05 -3.82 -10.04
N GLY A 133 4.22 -3.71 -10.68
CA GLY A 133 5.08 -4.86 -10.98
C GLY A 133 5.22 -5.14 -12.47
N TYR A 134 5.29 -6.42 -12.85
CA TYR A 134 5.54 -6.76 -14.26
C TYR A 134 4.29 -6.53 -15.12
N SER A 135 4.46 -5.87 -16.28
CA SER A 135 3.39 -5.57 -17.25
C SER A 135 2.19 -4.79 -16.68
N SER A 136 2.35 -4.13 -15.54
CA SER A 136 1.31 -3.35 -14.87
C SER A 136 0.85 -2.15 -15.69
N GLU A 137 1.77 -1.39 -16.30
CA GLU A 137 1.44 -0.19 -17.11
C GLU A 137 0.49 -0.46 -18.27
N GLU A 138 0.67 -1.58 -18.94
CA GLU A 138 -0.14 -1.97 -20.09
C GLU A 138 -1.54 -2.42 -19.68
N LEU A 139 -1.74 -2.74 -18.39
CA LEU A 139 -2.96 -3.34 -17.86
C LEU A 139 -3.77 -2.35 -17.02
N LEU A 140 -3.13 -1.57 -16.15
CA LEU A 140 -3.74 -0.67 -15.17
C LEU A 140 -2.77 0.48 -14.82
N GLY A 141 -3.23 1.52 -14.13
CA GLY A 141 -2.35 2.60 -13.69
C GLY A 141 -1.28 2.11 -12.70
N ASP A 142 0.00 2.25 -13.06
CA ASP A 142 1.15 1.90 -12.19
C ASP A 142 1.82 3.16 -11.62
N PRO A 143 1.76 3.38 -10.30
CA PRO A 143 2.39 4.54 -9.68
C PRO A 143 3.92 4.54 -9.73
N ASP A 144 4.59 3.43 -10.03
CA ASP A 144 6.05 3.34 -10.06
C ASP A 144 6.67 3.85 -11.36
N THR A 145 5.86 3.97 -12.40
CA THR A 145 6.39 3.95 -13.75
C THR A 145 5.62 4.93 -14.65
N ALA A 146 4.34 5.19 -14.33
CA ALA A 146 3.53 6.18 -15.01
C ALA A 146 4.04 7.64 -14.81
N PRO A 147 4.06 8.47 -15.88
CA PRO A 147 4.66 9.82 -15.85
C PRO A 147 4.06 10.78 -14.83
N GLU A 148 2.79 10.62 -14.48
CA GLU A 148 2.07 11.49 -13.53
C GLU A 148 2.65 11.40 -12.11
N PHE A 149 3.40 10.34 -11.81
CA PHE A 149 4.04 10.14 -10.51
C PHE A 149 5.54 10.48 -10.52
N SER A 150 6.07 11.03 -11.62
CA SER A 150 7.50 11.32 -11.76
C SER A 150 8.03 12.37 -10.78
N GLU A 151 7.18 13.30 -10.34
CA GLU A 151 7.55 14.36 -9.38
C GLU A 151 7.49 13.90 -7.90
N PHE A 152 6.96 12.71 -7.62
CA PHE A 152 6.83 12.22 -6.26
C PHE A 152 8.16 11.72 -5.70
N VAL A 153 8.49 12.19 -4.49
CA VAL A 153 9.60 11.63 -3.72
C VAL A 153 9.16 10.33 -3.06
N ARG A 154 9.92 9.25 -3.28
CA ARG A 154 9.56 7.90 -2.86
C ARG A 154 10.31 7.47 -1.61
N PHE A 155 9.60 6.86 -0.68
CA PHE A 155 10.15 6.22 0.51
C PHE A 155 9.63 4.79 0.60
N SER A 156 10.51 3.79 0.53
CA SER A 156 10.13 2.39 0.73
C SER A 156 10.78 1.78 1.96
N ASP A 157 10.05 1.00 2.76
CA ASP A 157 10.63 0.28 3.90
C ASP A 157 11.54 -0.90 3.49
N ALA A 158 11.62 -1.17 2.17
CA ALA A 158 12.65 -2.01 1.57
C ALA A 158 13.96 -1.24 1.35
N ASP A 159 13.88 0.09 1.17
CA ASP A 159 15.04 0.92 0.92
C ASP A 159 15.85 1.16 2.19
N ARG A 160 17.17 1.04 2.05
CA ARG A 160 18.11 1.31 3.15
C ARG A 160 18.49 2.79 3.28
N LYS A 161 17.82 3.67 2.53
CA LYS A 161 18.22 5.07 2.29
C LYS A 161 17.72 6.07 3.35
N TRP A 162 16.82 5.66 4.23
CA TRP A 162 16.19 6.53 5.22
C TRP A 162 15.95 5.82 6.56
N SER A 163 15.74 6.59 7.63
CA SER A 163 15.26 6.13 8.94
C SER A 163 13.84 6.62 9.18
N SER A 164 13.04 5.86 9.95
CA SER A 164 11.67 6.25 10.29
C SER A 164 11.61 7.65 10.89
N ASP A 165 12.51 7.98 11.82
CA ASP A 165 12.58 9.32 12.42
C ASP A 165 12.91 10.41 11.38
N GLY A 166 13.85 10.16 10.46
CA GLY A 166 14.22 11.11 9.42
C GLY A 166 13.07 11.38 8.44
N LEU A 167 12.30 10.35 8.09
CA LEU A 167 11.10 10.48 7.28
C LEU A 167 10.01 11.29 8.02
N ILE A 168 9.75 10.96 9.29
CA ILE A 168 8.77 11.66 10.13
C ILE A 168 9.10 13.16 10.20
N GLU A 169 10.36 13.52 10.45
CA GLU A 169 10.77 14.92 10.50
C GLU A 169 10.67 15.62 9.14
N ALA A 170 11.00 14.94 8.04
CA ALA A 170 10.82 15.49 6.70
C ALA A 170 9.34 15.74 6.36
N LEU A 171 8.44 14.85 6.79
CA LEU A 171 6.99 15.01 6.62
C LEU A 171 6.48 16.20 7.42
N LYS A 172 6.81 16.33 8.71
CA LYS A 172 6.43 17.49 9.54
C LYS A 172 6.94 18.81 8.94
N ALA A 173 8.19 18.81 8.47
CA ALA A 173 8.77 19.97 7.79
C ALA A 173 8.09 20.28 6.45
N GLY A 174 7.35 19.33 5.85
CA GLY A 174 6.75 19.49 4.53
C GLY A 174 7.80 19.66 3.44
N LYS A 175 8.97 19.03 3.64
CA LYS A 175 10.17 19.20 2.81
C LYS A 175 9.93 18.85 1.35
N HIS A 176 9.02 17.91 1.11
CA HIS A 176 8.65 17.43 -0.22
C HIS A 176 7.13 17.63 -0.39
N PRO A 177 6.68 18.33 -1.44
CA PRO A 177 5.25 18.55 -1.68
C PRO A 177 4.52 17.26 -2.06
N LEU A 178 5.16 16.39 -2.83
CA LEU A 178 4.57 15.15 -3.33
C LEU A 178 5.37 13.97 -2.80
N VAL A 179 4.73 13.07 -2.05
CA VAL A 179 5.37 11.90 -1.46
C VAL A 179 4.60 10.61 -1.70
N ILE A 180 5.30 9.55 -2.09
CA ILE A 180 4.79 8.16 -2.10
C ILE A 180 5.54 7.41 -1.02
N ILE A 181 4.80 6.77 -0.13
CA ILE A 181 5.37 5.94 0.93
C ILE A 181 4.87 4.51 0.75
N SER A 182 5.81 3.60 0.51
CA SER A 182 5.59 2.18 0.34
C SER A 182 6.03 1.42 1.57
N ILE A 183 5.11 0.71 2.22
CA ILE A 183 5.46 -0.14 3.35
C ILE A 183 4.87 -1.54 3.22
N THR A 184 5.57 -2.52 3.75
CA THR A 184 5.08 -3.90 3.88
C THR A 184 4.38 -4.02 5.24
N PRO A 185 3.04 -4.21 5.31
CA PRO A 185 2.31 -4.22 6.58
C PRO A 185 2.90 -5.18 7.63
N GLY A 186 3.38 -6.33 7.19
CA GLY A 186 3.95 -7.34 8.07
C GLY A 186 5.25 -6.96 8.79
N LYS A 187 5.93 -5.89 8.37
CA LYS A 187 7.14 -5.37 9.04
C LYS A 187 6.82 -4.41 10.18
N TRP A 188 5.64 -3.78 10.17
CA TRP A 188 5.26 -2.72 11.11
C TRP A 188 4.25 -3.18 12.18
N LEU A 189 3.70 -4.38 12.02
CA LEU A 189 2.79 -5.07 12.95
C LEU A 189 3.44 -6.31 13.54
#